data_AF-B8BVQ3-F1
#
_entry.id   AF-B8BVQ3-F1
#
_cell.length_a   1.000
_cell.length_b   1.000
_cell.length_c   1.000
_cell.angle_alpha   90.00
_cell.angle_beta   90.00
_cell.angle_gamma   90.00
#
_symmetry.space_group_name_H-M   'P 1'
#
loop_
_entity.id
_entity.type
_entity.pdbx_description
1 polymer ?
#
loop_
_entity_poly.entity_id
_entity_poly.type
_entity_poly.pdbx_seq_one_letter_code
_entity_poly.pdbx_strand_id
1 'polypeptide(L)'
;VRSQHVYVDEVTCIGCTNCATIAQSTFFMESEHGRARVFQQWGDDDETIQIAIQTCPVDCIHYVPYDELKRLEVERRDQNI
;
A
#
# COMPACT_ATOMS: atom_id res chain seq x y z
N VAL A 1 -15.63 13.48 -4.19
CA VAL A 1 -15.07 12.21 -4.73
C VAL A 1 -13.57 12.27 -4.50
N ARG A 2 -12.98 11.28 -3.82
CA ARG A 2 -11.54 11.27 -3.53
C ARG A 2 -10.76 11.18 -4.85
N SER A 3 -9.72 12.01 -5.02
CA SER A 3 -8.93 12.13 -6.26
C SER A 3 -7.61 11.35 -6.23
N GLN A 4 -7.25 10.81 -5.07
CA GLN A 4 -6.03 10.02 -4.85
C GLN A 4 -6.40 8.61 -4.37
N HIS A 5 -5.46 7.69 -4.50
CA HIS A 5 -5.55 6.31 -4.06
C HIS A 5 -4.25 5.93 -3.36
N VAL A 6 -4.31 4.93 -2.49
CA VAL A 6 -3.14 4.44 -1.77
C VAL A 6 -2.49 3.31 -2.56
N TYR A 7 -1.18 3.33 -2.66
CA TYR A 7 -0.38 2.29 -3.31
C TYR A 7 0.82 1.93 -2.42
N VAL A 8 1.22 0.65 -2.43
CA VAL A 8 2.44 0.18 -1.79
C VAL A 8 3.44 -0.22 -2.87
N ASP A 9 4.63 0.37 -2.83
CA ASP A 9 5.76 -0.09 -3.65
C ASP A 9 6.34 -1.36 -3.04
N GLU A 10 6.00 -2.51 -3.63
CA GLU A 10 6.42 -3.83 -3.17
C GLU A 10 7.94 -4.06 -3.28
N VAL A 11 8.63 -3.38 -4.20
CA VAL A 11 10.08 -3.51 -4.39
C VAL A 11 10.82 -2.87 -3.22
N THR A 12 10.33 -1.72 -2.75
CA THR A 12 10.90 -1.01 -1.60
C THR A 12 10.41 -1.58 -0.26
N CYS A 13 9.21 -2.17 -0.23
CA CYS A 13 8.61 -2.69 0.99
C CYS A 13 9.46 -3.78 1.65
N ILE A 14 9.90 -3.59 2.90
CA ILE A 14 10.70 -4.58 3.64
C ILE A 14 9.88 -5.55 4.50
N GLY A 15 8.55 -5.52 4.41
CA GLY A 15 7.69 -6.44 5.18
C GLY A 15 7.59 -6.15 6.68
N CYS A 16 7.69 -4.89 7.11
CA CYS A 16 7.67 -4.53 8.55
C CYS A 16 6.31 -4.73 9.26
N THR A 17 5.22 -4.99 8.52
CA THR A 17 3.85 -5.26 9.01
C THR A 17 3.10 -4.12 9.72
N ASN A 18 3.71 -2.97 9.97
CA ASN A 18 3.07 -1.84 10.65
C ASN A 18 1.76 -1.41 9.97
N CYS A 19 1.78 -1.23 8.65
CA CYS A 19 0.63 -0.79 7.87
C CYS A 19 -0.56 -1.75 7.97
N ALA A 20 -0.32 -3.06 7.85
CA ALA A 20 -1.34 -4.09 8.01
C ALA A 20 -1.85 -4.23 9.46
N THR A 21 -1.07 -3.80 10.45
CA THR A 21 -1.50 -3.81 11.86
C THR A 21 -2.39 -2.61 12.19
N ILE A 22 -2.04 -1.43 11.66
CA ILE A 22 -2.72 -0.16 11.94
C ILE A 22 -4.02 -0.03 11.14
N ALA A 23 -3.98 -0.34 9.84
CA ALA A 23 -5.07 -0.14 8.90
C ALA A 23 -5.46 -1.48 8.26
N GLN A 24 -6.03 -2.36 9.08
CA GLN A 24 -6.36 -3.75 8.76
C GLN A 24 -7.42 -3.89 7.67
N SER A 25 -8.24 -2.87 7.46
CA SER A 25 -9.28 -2.86 6.44
C SER A 25 -8.75 -2.37 5.08
N THR A 26 -7.51 -1.85 5.04
CA THR A 26 -6.90 -1.24 3.85
C THR A 26 -5.70 -2.04 3.35
N PHE A 27 -4.81 -2.46 4.25
CA PHE A 27 -3.57 -3.16 3.93
C PHE A 27 -3.58 -4.61 4.39
N PHE A 28 -2.90 -5.47 3.65
CA PHE A 28 -2.61 -6.84 4.06
C PHE A 28 -1.16 -7.20 3.74
N MET A 29 -0.67 -8.25 4.40
CA MET A 29 0.63 -8.84 4.09
C MET A 29 0.43 -10.01 3.12
N GLU A 30 1.06 -9.93 1.97
CA GLU A 30 1.13 -11.00 0.99
C GLU A 30 2.16 -12.07 1.45
N SER A 31 1.84 -13.34 1.24
CA SER A 31 2.57 -14.48 1.80
C SER A 31 3.78 -14.96 1.00
N GLU A 32 3.79 -14.78 -0.31
CA GLU A 32 4.82 -15.26 -1.23
C GLU A 32 6.13 -14.50 -1.06
N HIS A 33 6.07 -13.17 -1.01
CA HIS A 33 7.24 -12.30 -0.91
C HIS A 33 7.32 -11.52 0.42
N GLY A 34 6.33 -11.69 1.30
CA GLY A 34 6.28 -11.00 2.59
C GLY A 34 6.09 -9.48 2.46
N ARG A 35 5.50 -9.01 1.36
CA ARG A 35 5.29 -7.59 1.06
C ARG A 35 3.90 -7.13 1.46
N ALA A 36 3.76 -5.86 1.80
CA ALA A 36 2.45 -5.27 2.05
C ALA A 36 1.74 -4.93 0.72
N ARG A 37 0.42 -5.03 0.69
CA ARG A 37 -0.43 -4.66 -0.45
C ARG A 37 -1.68 -3.93 0.04
N VAL A 38 -2.22 -3.05 -0.80
CA VAL A 38 -3.54 -2.44 -0.58
C VAL A 38 -4.60 -3.35 -1.21
N PHE A 39 -5.48 -3.97 -0.42
CA PHE A 39 -6.56 -4.80 -0.97
C PHE A 39 -7.87 -4.03 -1.14
N GLN A 40 -8.08 -3.00 -0.32
CA GLN A 40 -9.28 -2.20 -0.34
C GLN A 40 -8.93 -0.74 -0.16
N GLN A 41 -9.24 0.06 -1.17
CA GLN A 41 -9.08 1.50 -1.11
C GLN A 41 -10.08 2.06 -0.09
N TRP A 42 -9.56 2.79 0.90
CA TRP A 42 -10.36 3.46 1.92
C TRP A 42 -11.21 2.52 2.78
N GLY A 43 -10.65 1.37 3.15
CA GLY A 43 -11.30 0.47 4.12
C GLY A 43 -11.30 1.03 5.54
N ASP A 44 -10.27 1.81 5.89
CA ASP A 44 -10.17 2.55 7.14
C ASP A 44 -10.35 4.07 6.90
N ASP A 45 -10.50 4.84 7.96
CA ASP A 45 -10.60 6.31 7.88
C ASP A 45 -9.28 6.97 7.46
N ASP A 46 -9.37 8.23 7.04
CA ASP A 46 -8.22 8.96 6.49
C ASP A 46 -7.08 9.12 7.52
N GLU A 47 -7.39 9.30 8.81
CA GLU A 47 -6.38 9.45 9.86
C GLU A 47 -5.63 8.13 10.08
N THR A 48 -6.35 7.02 10.18
CA THR A 48 -5.77 5.68 10.31
C THR A 48 -4.86 5.33 9.14
N ILE A 49 -5.27 5.63 7.91
CA ILE A 49 -4.44 5.42 6.71
C ILE A 49 -3.19 6.32 6.74
N GLN A 50 -3.31 7.59 7.13
CA GLN A 50 -2.16 8.48 7.26
C GLN A 50 -1.17 7.98 8.30
N ILE A 51 -1.63 7.48 9.44
CA ILE A 51 -0.76 6.89 10.46
C ILE A 51 -0.03 5.66 9.90
N ALA A 52 -0.71 4.79 9.16
CA ALA A 52 -0.09 3.64 8.51
C ALA A 52 1.00 4.05 7.50
N ILE A 53 0.80 5.15 6.76
CA ILE A 53 1.78 5.70 5.83
C ILE A 53 3.00 6.24 6.59
N GLN A 54 2.79 7.08 7.61
CA GLN A 54 3.87 7.74 8.37
C GLN A 54 4.71 6.77 9.22
N THR A 55 4.18 5.59 9.53
CA THR A 55 4.86 4.56 10.33
C THR A 55 5.69 3.59 9.49
N CYS A 56 5.67 3.73 8.16
CA CYS A 56 6.48 2.90 7.27
C CYS A 56 7.97 3.27 7.40
N PRO A 57 8.85 2.35 7.78
CA PRO A 57 10.27 2.66 8.02
C PRO A 57 11.09 2.94 6.75
N VAL A 58 10.52 2.66 5.58
CA VAL A 58 11.18 2.81 4.26
C VAL A 58 10.34 3.64 3.29
N ASP A 59 9.33 4.35 3.79
CA ASP A 59 8.46 5.25 3.01
C ASP A 59 7.84 4.63 1.74
N CYS A 60 7.57 3.32 1.72
CA CYS A 60 7.09 2.60 0.53
C CYS A 60 5.58 2.73 0.27
N ILE A 61 4.87 3.68 0.88
CA ILE A 61 3.41 3.83 0.75
C ILE A 61 3.10 5.23 0.22
N HIS A 62 2.37 5.31 -0.89
CA HIS A 62 2.20 6.55 -1.65
C HIS A 62 0.74 6.83 -1.99
N TYR A 63 0.38 8.12 -2.03
CA TYR A 63 -0.84 8.59 -2.66
C TYR A 63 -0.60 8.85 -4.15
N VAL A 64 -1.37 8.19 -5.00
CA VAL A 64 -1.25 8.28 -6.46
C VAL A 64 -2.62 8.58 -7.11
N PRO A 65 -2.67 9.28 -8.25
CA PRO A 65 -3.90 9.41 -9.04
C PRO A 65 -4.33 8.05 -9.60
N TYR A 66 -5.60 7.93 -9.97
CA TYR A 66 -6.18 6.67 -10.46
C TYR A 66 -5.45 6.08 -11.67
N ASP A 67 -5.11 6.91 -12.66
CA ASP A 67 -4.43 6.44 -13.88
C ASP A 67 -3.04 5.88 -13.58
N GLU A 68 -2.34 6.46 -12.60
CA GLU A 68 -1.06 5.97 -12.13
C GLU A 68 -1.21 4.68 -11.32
N LEU A 69 -2.17 4.60 -10.41
CA LEU A 69 -2.47 3.35 -9.69
C LEU A 69 -2.70 2.19 -10.67
N LYS A 70 -3.51 2.42 -11.70
CA LYS A 70 -3.82 1.41 -12.72
C LYS A 70 -2.57 0.93 -13.44
N ARG A 71 -1.66 1.84 -13.79
CA ARG A 71 -0.37 1.50 -14.41
C ARG A 71 0.50 0.68 -13.45
N LEU A 72 0.68 1.16 -12.23
CA LEU A 72 1.51 0.53 -11.21
C LEU A 72 1.02 -0.90 -10.88
N GLU A 73 -0.29 -1.11 -10.78
CA GLU A 73 -0.88 -2.44 -10.55
C GLU A 73 -0.68 -3.42 -11.72
N VAL A 74 -0.54 -2.91 -12.95
CA VAL A 74 -0.18 -3.74 -14.10
C VAL A 74 1.31 -4.09 -14.05
N GLU A 75 2.17 -3.09 -13.89
CA GLU A 75 3.63 -3.26 -13.82
C GLU A 75 4.06 -4.19 -12.69
N ARG A 76 3.38 -4.11 -11.54
CA ARG A 76 3.58 -4.97 -10.36
C ARG A 76 3.53 -6.46 -10.66
N ARG A 77 2.73 -6.89 -11.65
CA ARG A 77 2.59 -8.32 -12.01
C ARG A 77 3.83 -8.89 -12.68
N ASP A 78 4.65 -8.02 -13.27
CA ASP A 78 5.87 -8.39 -13.97
C ASP A 78 7.13 -8.08 -13.14
N GLN A 79 6.96 -7.60 -11.90
CA GLN A 79 8.08 -7.37 -10.99
C GLN A 79 8.65 -8.71 -10.52
N ASN A 80 9.94 -8.92 -10.75
CA ASN A 80 10.71 -10.00 -10.13
C ASN A 80 11.18 -9.52 -8.74
N ILE A 81 10.45 -9.88 -7.69
CA ILE A 81 10.70 -9.50 -6.29
C ILE A 81 11.15 -10.69 -5.44
#